data_AF-A0A9D0L458-F1
#
_entry.id   AF-A0A9D0L458-F1
#
_cell.length_a   1.000
_cell.length_b   1.000
_cell.length_c   1.000
_cell.angle_alpha   90.00
_cell.angle_beta   90.00
_cell.angle_gamma   90.00
#
_symmetry.space_group_name_H-M   'P 1'
#
loop_
_entity.id
_entity.type
_entity.pdbx_description
1 polymer ?
#
loop_
_entity_poly.entity_id
_entity_poly.type
_entity_poly.pdbx_seq_one_letter_code
_entity_poly.pdbx_strand_id
1 'polypeptide(L)' 'MAIGSNIEWTEATWNPTTGCTRVSPGCKNCYADRMAQRREVPKA' A
#
# COMPACT_ATOMS: atom_id res chain seq x y z
N MET A 1 4.30 -4.49 -3.26
CA MET A 1 4.77 -4.66 -4.66
C MET A 1 4.90 -6.15 -4.92
N ALA A 2 4.72 -6.59 -6.16
CA ALA A 2 4.88 -8.00 -6.52
C ALA A 2 5.76 -8.11 -7.76
N ILE A 3 6.73 -9.03 -7.68
CA ILE A 3 7.60 -9.44 -8.79
C ILE A 3 7.01 -10.74 -9.35
N GLY A 4 6.95 -10.89 -10.68
CA GLY A 4 6.24 -11.99 -11.35
C GLY A 4 4.81 -11.61 -11.71
N SER A 5 4.65 -10.48 -12.40
CA SER A 5 3.36 -10.02 -12.89
C SER A 5 2.76 -10.98 -13.92
N ASN A 6 1.44 -11.22 -13.85
CA ASN A 6 0.68 -11.97 -14.86
C ASN A 6 0.25 -11.07 -16.05
N ILE A 7 0.67 -9.81 -16.04
CA ILE A 7 0.42 -8.89 -17.15
C ILE A 7 1.55 -9.12 -18.14
N GLU A 8 1.21 -9.69 -19.30
CA GLU A 8 2.16 -10.15 -20.34
C GLU A 8 3.30 -9.17 -20.68
N TRP A 9 3.07 -7.86 -20.55
CA TRP A 9 4.04 -6.81 -20.91
C TRP A 9 4.79 -6.18 -19.73
N THR A 10 4.57 -6.64 -18.48
CA THR A 10 5.33 -6.17 -17.30
C THR A 10 5.83 -7.33 -16.47
N GLU A 11 6.99 -7.18 -15.84
CA GLU A 11 7.53 -8.19 -14.91
C GLU A 11 7.11 -7.92 -13.46
N ALA A 12 6.71 -6.69 -13.16
CA ALA A 12 6.36 -6.25 -11.82
C ALA A 12 5.09 -5.40 -11.82
N THR A 13 4.37 -5.46 -10.69
CA THR A 13 3.23 -4.58 -10.43
C THR A 13 3.45 -3.76 -9.18
N TRP A 14 3.04 -2.50 -9.27
CA TRP A 14 3.03 -1.57 -8.16
C TRP A 14 1.62 -1.01 -7.96
N ASN A 15 1.17 -0.99 -6.72
CA ASN A 15 -0.06 -0.32 -6.33
C ASN A 15 0.29 1.07 -5.77
N PRO A 16 -0.10 2.17 -6.43
CA PRO A 16 0.21 3.53 -5.98
C PRO A 16 -0.51 3.91 -4.68
N THR A 17 -1.45 3.10 -4.21
CA THR A 17 -2.24 3.32 -2.99
C THR A 17 -1.81 2.43 -1.81
N THR A 18 -0.73 1.65 -1.94
CA THR A 18 -0.20 0.89 -0.79
C THR A 18 0.61 1.79 0.13
N GLY A 19 0.29 1.74 1.43
CA GLY A 19 0.88 2.58 2.48
C GLY A 19 -0.06 3.70 2.93
N CYS A 20 0.04 4.11 4.19
CA CYS A 20 -0.72 5.23 4.73
C CYS A 20 0.23 6.17 5.49
N THR A 21 0.47 7.36 4.94
CA THR A 21 1.18 8.43 5.63
C THR A 21 0.16 9.35 6.30
N ARG A 22 0.25 9.47 7.64
CA ARG A 22 -0.67 10.31 8.40
C ARG A 22 -0.26 11.78 8.25
N VAL A 23 -1.05 12.55 7.52
CA VAL A 23 -0.79 13.99 7.26
C VAL A 23 -1.64 14.92 8.13
N SER A 24 -2.74 14.42 8.73
CA SER A 24 -3.65 15.22 9.54
C SER A 24 -4.35 14.40 10.63
N PRO A 25 -5.01 15.04 11.61
CA PRO A 25 -5.79 14.35 12.64
C PRO A 25 -6.93 13.48 12.09
N GLY A 26 -7.41 13.76 10.87
CA GLY A 26 -8.44 12.97 10.19
C GLY A 26 -7.98 11.55 9.80
N CYS A 27 -6.67 11.29 9.79
CA CYS A 27 -6.14 9.96 9.47
C CYS A 27 -6.41 8.91 10.57
N LYS A 28 -6.83 9.31 11.77
CA LYS A 28 -6.94 8.44 12.96
C LYS A 28 -7.91 7.26 12.83
N ASN A 29 -8.82 7.29 11.85
CA ASN A 29 -9.75 6.20 11.52
C ASN A 29 -9.95 6.00 10.01
N CYS A 30 -9.01 6.48 9.20
CA CYS A 30 -9.11 6.38 7.74
C CYS A 30 -9.04 4.91 7.29
N TYR A 31 -9.89 4.53 6.33
CA TYR A 31 -9.89 3.18 5.76
C TYR A 31 -8.51 2.78 5.19
N ALA A 32 -7.76 3.76 4.66
CA ALA A 32 -6.40 3.56 4.14
C ALA A 32 -5.40 3.13 5.24
N ASP A 33 -5.55 3.61 6.48
CA ASP A 33 -4.66 3.23 7.61
C ASP A 33 -4.86 1.75 7.98
N ARG A 34 -6.11 1.28 7.99
CA ARG A 34 -6.44 -0.14 8.23
C ARG A 34 -5.96 -1.05 7.10
N MET A 35 -6.08 -0.60 5.86
CA MET A 35 -5.59 -1.37 4.71
C MET A 35 -4.05 -1.44 4.69
N ALA A 36 -3.38 -0.37 5.09
CA ALA A 36 -1.92 -0.34 5.21
C ALA A 36 -1.41 -1.28 6.32
N GLN A 37 -2.11 -1.39 7.46
CA GLN A 37 -1.77 -2.34 8.53
C GLN A 37 -1.90 -3.81 8.10
N ARG A 38 -2.83 -4.14 7.20
CA ARG A 38 -3.07 -5.52 6.73
C ARG A 38 -2.04 -6.03 5.73
N ARG A 39 -1.30 -5.15 5.06
CA ARG A 39 -0.28 -5.51 4.08
C ARG A 39 1.06 -5.16 4.70
N GLU A 40 1.75 -6.16 5.22
CA GLU A 40 3.00 -6.08 5.98
C GLU A 40 4.05 -5.20 5.30
N VAL A 41 4.05 -3.90 5.61
CA VAL A 41 5.22 -3.04 5.42
C VAL A 41 5.55 -2.50 6.82
N PRO A 42 6.63 -3.00 7.46
CA PRO A 42 7.06 -2.42 8.71
C PRO A 42 7.33 -0.93 8.49
N LYS A 43 6.71 -0.11 9.32
CA LYS A 43 6.87 1.34 9.29
C LYS A 43 8.30 1.63 9.77
N ALA A 44 9.16 2.08 8.86
CA ALA A 44 10.47 2.62 9.21
C ALA A 44 10.30 3.89 10.07
#